data_AF-A0A3P8TAD4-F1
#
_entry.id   AF-A0A3P8TAD4-F1
#
_cell.length_a   1.000
_cell.length_b   1.000
_cell.length_c   1.000
_cell.angle_alpha   90.00
_cell.angle_beta   90.00
_cell.angle_gamma   90.00
#
_symmetry.space_group_name_H-M   'P 1'
#
loop_
_entity.id
_entity.type
_entity.pdbx_description
1 polymer ?
#
loop_
_entity_poly.entity_id
_entity_poly.type
_entity_poly.pdbx_seq_one_letter_code
_entity_poly.pdbx_strand_id
1 'polypeptide(L)'
;KPEMLYFRSFAAPMTVPKIPEGDKVDFDDINRKRHEKDLSELQALIEAHFIQRKKDEEELIALVNRIEKRRAERAEQQRIRTEQEKERQARLAERKEQEEARKKQDEDAKKKKALTNMTQQYCGQDGKRGAKKQTEREKKKKILAERRKPLNIDHLGEDKVKEKANELWQWLMTLEAEKFDLSERLKRQKYDVIWVREADTLSIFKTRLKTFLFDKAYS
;
A
#
# COMPACT_ATOMS: atom_id res chain seq x y z
N LYS A 1 78.25 78.77 29.41
CA LYS A 1 79.42 77.87 29.38
C LYS A 1 79.04 76.66 28.53
N PRO A 2 79.74 76.42 27.40
CA PRO A 2 79.28 75.59 26.28
C PRO A 2 79.99 74.22 26.21
N GLU A 3 79.46 73.27 25.45
CA GLU A 3 80.23 72.22 24.74
C GLU A 3 79.31 71.60 23.67
N MET A 4 79.39 72.09 22.42
CA MET A 4 80.21 71.59 21.29
C MET A 4 79.66 70.30 20.67
N LEU A 5 78.96 70.50 19.55
CA LEU A 5 78.69 69.49 18.54
C LEU A 5 80.01 68.88 18.03
N TYR A 6 80.13 67.56 18.09
CA TYR A 6 81.06 66.81 17.24
C TYR A 6 80.30 65.72 16.49
N PHE A 7 80.09 66.00 15.21
CA PHE A 7 79.82 65.02 14.18
C PHE A 7 81.02 64.08 14.11
N ARG A 8 80.85 62.80 14.43
CA ARG A 8 81.85 61.76 14.15
C ARG A 8 81.16 60.55 13.54
N SER A 9 81.18 60.53 12.21
CA SER A 9 81.10 59.33 11.39
C SER A 9 82.02 58.25 11.96
N PHE A 10 81.53 57.02 12.06
CA PHE A 10 82.19 55.78 11.62
C PHE A 10 81.27 54.64 12.08
N ALA A 11 80.37 54.19 11.19
CA ALA A 11 79.76 52.88 11.34
C ALA A 11 80.89 51.85 11.42
N ALA A 12 80.83 50.94 12.40
CA ALA A 12 81.72 49.79 12.44
C ALA A 12 81.65 49.07 11.08
N PRO A 13 82.78 48.66 10.48
CA PRO A 13 82.72 47.84 9.28
C PRO A 13 81.96 46.57 9.65
N MET A 14 80.78 46.41 9.05
CA MET A 14 80.06 45.14 8.96
C MET A 14 81.06 44.09 8.48
N THR A 15 81.62 43.30 9.40
CA THR A 15 82.33 42.09 9.02
C THR A 15 81.28 41.16 8.45
N VAL A 16 81.30 41.00 7.13
CA VAL A 16 80.52 39.99 6.41
C VAL A 16 80.74 38.65 7.12
N PRO A 17 79.69 38.03 7.69
CA PRO A 17 79.81 36.69 8.26
C PRO A 17 80.42 35.79 7.20
N LYS A 18 81.57 35.19 7.55
CA LYS A 18 82.30 34.30 6.66
C LYS A 18 81.35 33.14 6.33
N ILE A 19 80.84 33.13 5.11
CA ILE A 19 80.00 32.06 4.59
C ILE A 19 80.87 30.79 4.71
N PRO A 20 80.42 29.74 5.43
CA PRO A 20 81.16 28.49 5.48
C PRO A 20 81.42 28.03 4.04
N GLU A 21 82.70 27.80 3.74
CA GLU A 21 83.16 27.29 2.46
C GLU A 21 82.47 25.96 2.16
N GLY A 22 81.53 26.01 1.21
CA GLY A 22 81.26 24.92 0.27
C GLY A 22 81.05 23.53 0.88
N ASP A 23 79.98 23.34 1.64
CA ASP A 23 79.28 22.06 1.53
C ASP A 23 78.67 22.05 0.13
N LYS A 24 79.29 21.27 -0.77
CA LYS A 24 78.74 21.01 -2.10
C LYS A 24 77.30 20.54 -1.91
N VAL A 25 76.35 21.42 -2.24
CA VAL A 25 74.93 21.06 -2.30
C VAL A 25 74.82 19.96 -3.34
N ASP A 26 74.69 18.73 -2.87
CA ASP A 26 74.55 17.55 -3.71
C ASP A 26 73.13 17.58 -4.29
N PHE A 27 73.02 18.00 -5.55
CA PHE A 27 71.74 18.09 -6.25
C PHE A 27 71.06 16.71 -6.36
N ASP A 28 71.83 15.62 -6.38
CA ASP A 28 71.29 14.27 -6.38
C ASP A 28 70.71 13.92 -4.99
N ASP A 29 71.32 14.38 -3.90
CA ASP A 29 70.76 14.24 -2.54
C ASP A 29 69.46 15.04 -2.35
N ILE A 30 69.40 16.26 -2.88
CA ILE A 30 68.17 17.08 -2.84
C ILE A 30 67.04 16.39 -3.62
N ASN A 31 67.33 15.88 -4.81
CA ASN A 31 66.32 15.23 -5.63
C ASN A 31 65.85 13.90 -5.01
N ARG A 32 66.77 13.12 -4.42
CA ARG A 32 66.45 11.90 -3.67
C ARG A 32 65.54 12.18 -2.47
N LYS A 33 65.89 13.18 -1.64
CA LYS A 33 65.08 13.59 -0.48
C LYS A 33 63.71 14.12 -0.88
N ARG A 34 63.60 14.82 -2.02
CA ARG A 34 62.32 15.24 -2.58
C ARG A 34 61.47 14.02 -2.96
N HIS A 35 62.01 13.10 -3.74
CA HIS A 35 61.29 11.89 -4.14
C HIS A 35 60.88 11.03 -2.94
N GLU A 36 61.74 10.88 -1.93
CA GLU A 36 61.43 10.14 -0.70
C GLU A 36 60.30 10.80 0.09
N LYS A 37 60.33 12.15 0.22
CA LYS A 37 59.25 12.92 0.83
C LYS A 37 57.93 12.76 0.05
N ASP A 38 57.96 12.93 -1.25
CA ASP A 38 56.77 12.83 -2.10
C ASP A 38 56.17 11.42 -2.05
N LEU A 39 57.00 10.38 -2.02
CA LEU A 39 56.56 8.99 -1.85
C LEU A 39 55.93 8.75 -0.47
N SER A 40 56.55 9.28 0.59
CA SER A 40 56.01 9.16 1.95
C SER A 40 54.69 9.92 2.10
N GLU A 41 54.56 11.11 1.53
CA GLU A 41 53.32 11.90 1.53
C GLU A 41 52.22 11.20 0.73
N LEU A 42 52.56 10.63 -0.42
CA LEU A 42 51.63 9.86 -1.23
C LEU A 42 51.12 8.62 -0.48
N GLN A 43 52.00 7.88 0.19
CA GLN A 43 51.62 6.73 1.03
C GLN A 43 50.69 7.15 2.17
N ALA A 44 51.00 8.25 2.87
CA ALA A 44 50.17 8.77 3.95
C ALA A 44 48.78 9.21 3.44
N LEU A 45 48.69 9.85 2.27
CA LEU A 45 47.42 10.23 1.65
C LEU A 45 46.58 9.01 1.25
N ILE A 46 47.22 7.99 0.68
CA ILE A 46 46.56 6.73 0.31
C ILE A 46 45.99 6.07 1.56
N GLU A 47 46.78 5.93 2.62
CA GLU A 47 46.37 5.31 3.88
C GLU A 47 45.24 6.11 4.55
N ALA A 48 45.37 7.43 4.64
CA ALA A 48 44.33 8.30 5.18
C ALA A 48 43.01 8.18 4.40
N HIS A 49 43.06 8.10 3.07
CA HIS A 49 41.88 7.93 2.24
C HIS A 49 41.19 6.57 2.48
N PHE A 50 41.95 5.48 2.61
CA PHE A 50 41.39 4.17 2.92
C PHE A 50 40.79 4.10 4.32
N ILE A 51 41.47 4.66 5.32
CA ILE A 51 40.96 4.72 6.70
C ILE A 51 39.67 5.54 6.75
N GLN A 52 39.65 6.71 6.10
CA GLN A 52 38.48 7.57 6.04
C GLN A 52 37.31 6.86 5.36
N ARG A 53 37.52 6.26 4.17
CA ARG A 53 36.45 5.52 3.49
C ARG A 53 35.91 4.37 4.31
N LYS A 54 36.79 3.59 4.93
CA LYS A 54 36.37 2.45 5.76
C LYS A 54 35.50 2.92 6.93
N LYS A 55 35.89 4.02 7.59
CA LYS A 55 35.10 4.62 8.67
C LYS A 55 33.75 5.11 8.17
N ASP A 56 33.71 5.82 7.04
CA ASP A 56 32.47 6.32 6.45
C ASP A 56 31.53 5.17 6.02
N GLU A 57 32.08 4.09 5.48
CA GLU A 57 31.33 2.88 5.13
C GLU A 57 30.75 2.18 6.36
N GLU A 58 31.53 2.05 7.44
CA GLU A 58 31.05 1.48 8.71
C GLU A 58 29.92 2.33 9.32
N GLU A 59 30.05 3.66 9.30
CA GLU A 59 29.01 4.58 9.78
C GLU A 59 27.74 4.50 8.91
N LEU A 60 27.90 4.42 7.59
CA LEU A 60 26.79 4.27 6.66
C LEU A 60 26.04 2.96 6.87
N ILE A 61 26.76 1.84 7.00
CA ILE A 61 26.17 0.52 7.27
C ILE A 61 25.41 0.55 8.60
N ALA A 62 26.00 1.12 9.65
CA ALA A 62 25.35 1.25 10.95
C ALA A 62 24.05 2.09 10.87
N LEU A 63 24.05 3.16 10.08
CA LEU A 63 22.88 4.01 9.86
C LEU A 63 21.78 3.26 9.10
N VAL A 64 22.13 2.56 8.02
CA VAL A 64 21.19 1.75 7.22
C VAL A 64 20.56 0.68 8.08
N ASN A 65 21.35 -0.09 8.84
CA ASN A 65 20.84 -1.10 9.76
C ASN A 65 19.85 -0.53 10.78
N ARG A 66 20.11 0.68 11.30
CA ARG A 66 19.20 1.36 12.23
C ARG A 66 17.91 1.84 11.55
N ILE A 67 17.96 2.22 10.28
CA ILE A 67 16.77 2.59 9.50
C ILE A 67 15.94 1.35 9.18
N GLU A 68 16.57 0.27 8.74
CA GLU A 68 15.91 -1.00 8.44
C GLU A 68 15.23 -1.58 9.67
N LYS A 69 15.92 -1.60 10.82
CA LYS A 69 15.32 -2.01 12.09
C LYS A 69 14.06 -1.22 12.42
N ARG A 70 14.11 0.12 12.30
CA ARG A 70 12.95 0.99 12.55
C ARG A 70 11.82 0.77 11.55
N ARG A 71 12.13 0.44 10.28
CA ARG A 71 11.12 0.08 9.27
C ARG A 71 10.46 -1.26 9.61
N ALA A 72 11.25 -2.26 9.99
CA ALA A 72 10.75 -3.57 10.41
C ALA A 72 9.85 -3.47 11.65
N GLU A 73 10.26 -2.69 12.67
CA GLU A 73 9.44 -2.43 13.86
C GLU A 73 8.10 -1.78 13.52
N ARG A 74 8.08 -0.79 12.62
CA ARG A 74 6.82 -0.17 12.17
C ARG A 74 5.95 -1.14 11.38
N ALA A 75 6.55 -1.97 10.52
CA ALA A 75 5.82 -2.99 9.77
C ALA A 75 5.18 -4.01 10.72
N GLU A 76 5.91 -4.43 11.76
CA GLU A 76 5.41 -5.37 12.76
C GLU A 76 4.30 -4.76 13.62
N GLN A 77 4.45 -3.51 14.07
CA GLN A 77 3.38 -2.79 14.77
C GLN A 77 2.11 -2.72 13.91
N GLN A 78 2.24 -2.49 12.60
CA GLN A 78 1.10 -2.45 11.71
C GLN A 78 0.45 -3.83 11.52
N ARG A 79 1.25 -4.90 11.46
CA ARG A 79 0.74 -6.29 11.44
C ARG A 79 -0.06 -6.60 12.69
N ILE A 80 0.52 -6.34 13.86
CA ILE A 80 -0.13 -6.58 15.16
C ILE A 80 -1.45 -5.80 15.27
N ARG A 81 -1.47 -4.51 14.88
CA ARG A 81 -2.71 -3.72 14.87
C ARG A 81 -3.77 -4.30 13.95
N THR A 82 -3.37 -4.73 12.76
CA THR A 82 -4.28 -5.33 11.77
C THR A 82 -4.84 -6.66 12.28
N GLU A 83 -4.02 -7.47 12.92
CA GLU A 83 -4.41 -8.75 13.51
C GLU A 83 -5.36 -8.57 14.70
N GLN A 84 -5.04 -7.66 15.61
CA GLN A 84 -5.92 -7.33 16.75
C GLN A 84 -7.27 -6.78 16.30
N GLU A 85 -7.31 -5.92 15.27
CA GLU A 85 -8.58 -5.42 14.72
C GLU A 85 -9.37 -6.55 14.06
N LYS A 86 -8.69 -7.43 13.31
CA LYS A 86 -9.32 -8.61 12.72
C LYS A 86 -9.90 -9.55 13.78
N GLU A 87 -9.20 -9.75 14.90
CA GLU A 87 -9.67 -10.57 16.02
C GLU A 87 -10.89 -9.94 16.70
N ARG A 88 -10.89 -8.62 16.93
CA ARG A 88 -12.06 -7.91 17.48
C ARG A 88 -13.28 -8.05 16.57
N GLN A 89 -13.10 -7.85 15.27
CA GLN A 89 -14.17 -8.01 14.28
C GLN A 89 -14.68 -9.46 14.25
N ALA A 90 -13.78 -10.44 14.34
CA ALA A 90 -14.15 -11.86 14.41
C ALA A 90 -14.96 -12.18 15.68
N ARG A 91 -14.54 -11.70 16.86
CA ARG A 91 -15.25 -11.90 18.13
C ARG A 91 -16.64 -11.25 18.13
N LEU A 92 -16.78 -10.07 17.51
CA LEU A 92 -18.08 -9.41 17.33
C LEU A 92 -18.99 -10.19 16.37
N ALA A 93 -18.42 -10.74 15.29
CA ALA A 93 -19.17 -11.58 14.35
C ALA A 93 -19.61 -12.89 15.01
N GLU A 94 -18.74 -13.53 15.78
CA GLU A 94 -19.04 -14.76 16.51
C GLU A 94 -20.13 -14.55 17.58
N ARG A 95 -20.08 -13.44 18.33
CA ARG A 95 -21.14 -13.10 19.30
C ARG A 95 -22.50 -12.89 18.62
N LYS A 96 -22.51 -12.24 17.45
CA LYS A 96 -23.74 -12.09 16.65
C LYS A 96 -24.25 -13.43 16.14
N GLU A 97 -23.35 -14.32 15.68
CA GLU A 97 -23.71 -15.65 15.21
C GLU A 97 -24.25 -16.54 16.35
N GLN A 98 -23.68 -16.46 17.56
CA GLN A 98 -24.20 -17.15 18.74
C GLN A 98 -25.57 -16.62 19.19
N GLU A 99 -25.79 -15.30 19.13
CA GLU A 99 -27.10 -14.70 19.45
C GLU A 99 -28.17 -15.08 18.40
N GLU A 100 -27.78 -15.10 17.13
CA GLU A 100 -28.65 -15.53 16.03
C GLU A 100 -28.95 -17.04 16.10
N ALA A 101 -27.99 -17.86 16.51
CA ALA A 101 -28.18 -19.28 16.78
C ALA A 101 -29.11 -19.54 17.97
N ARG A 102 -28.99 -18.80 19.08
CA ARG A 102 -29.94 -18.88 20.21
C ARG A 102 -31.34 -18.45 19.81
N LYS A 103 -31.50 -17.34 19.09
CA LYS A 103 -32.81 -16.89 18.57
C LYS A 103 -33.43 -17.95 17.64
N LYS A 104 -32.63 -18.58 16.79
CA LYS A 104 -33.12 -19.65 15.90
C LYS A 104 -33.56 -20.89 16.68
N GLN A 105 -32.83 -21.29 17.72
CA GLN A 105 -33.23 -22.41 18.58
C GLN A 105 -34.50 -22.10 19.38
N ASP A 106 -34.66 -20.88 19.89
CA ASP A 106 -35.87 -20.44 20.59
C ASP A 106 -37.08 -20.36 19.65
N GLU A 107 -36.90 -19.86 18.43
CA GLU A 107 -37.94 -19.83 17.39
C GLU A 107 -38.31 -21.24 16.91
N ASP A 108 -37.35 -22.16 16.75
CA ASP A 108 -37.64 -23.55 16.40
C ASP A 108 -38.32 -24.30 17.56
N ALA A 109 -37.97 -24.01 18.82
CA ALA A 109 -38.65 -24.57 19.98
C ALA A 109 -40.08 -24.02 20.13
N LYS A 110 -40.30 -22.72 19.87
CA LYS A 110 -41.64 -22.12 19.80
C LYS A 110 -42.44 -22.67 18.64
N LYS A 111 -41.86 -22.83 17.46
CA LYS A 111 -42.50 -23.46 16.30
C LYS A 111 -42.83 -24.92 16.57
N LYS A 112 -41.96 -25.69 17.21
CA LYS A 112 -42.23 -27.08 17.58
C LYS A 112 -43.40 -27.16 18.57
N LYS A 113 -43.42 -26.29 19.59
CA LYS A 113 -44.55 -26.18 20.55
C LYS A 113 -45.86 -25.74 19.86
N ALA A 114 -45.79 -24.80 18.91
CA ALA A 114 -46.95 -24.36 18.13
C ALA A 114 -47.44 -25.43 17.16
N LEU A 115 -46.54 -26.19 16.53
CA LEU A 115 -46.86 -27.26 15.59
C LEU A 115 -47.51 -28.46 16.30
N THR A 116 -47.11 -28.78 17.53
CA THR A 116 -47.79 -29.79 18.35
C THR A 116 -49.22 -29.37 18.72
N ASN A 117 -49.52 -28.06 18.75
CA ASN A 117 -50.85 -27.53 19.01
C ASN A 117 -51.70 -27.32 17.73
N MET A 118 -51.11 -27.55 16.55
CA MET A 118 -51.71 -27.27 15.23
C MET A 118 -51.65 -28.49 14.29
N THR A 119 -51.63 -29.70 14.85
CA THR A 119 -51.79 -30.97 14.10
C THR A 119 -53.25 -31.23 13.70
N GLN A 120 -54.14 -30.25 13.89
CA GLN A 120 -55.40 -30.18 13.17
C GLN A 120 -55.34 -28.99 12.20
N GLN A 121 -55.65 -29.26 10.94
CA GLN A 121 -55.77 -28.32 9.81
C GLN A 121 -54.50 -27.99 9.00
N TYR A 122 -54.35 -28.79 7.94
CA TYR A 122 -54.15 -28.36 6.54
C TYR A 122 -52.88 -27.59 6.13
N CYS A 123 -52.13 -28.27 5.25
CA CYS A 123 -51.47 -27.77 4.03
C CYS A 123 -50.15 -26.97 4.15
N GLY A 124 -49.06 -27.63 3.68
CA GLY A 124 -48.19 -27.14 2.60
C GLY A 124 -47.38 -25.85 2.78
N GLN A 125 -46.06 -25.99 3.04
CA GLN A 125 -45.01 -25.43 2.17
C GLN A 125 -43.60 -25.83 2.64
N ASP A 126 -42.77 -26.10 1.64
CA ASP A 126 -41.44 -26.70 1.65
C ASP A 126 -40.44 -26.22 2.72
N GLY A 127 -39.99 -27.17 3.53
CA GLY A 127 -38.86 -27.05 4.44
C GLY A 127 -37.51 -27.29 3.74
N LYS A 128 -36.80 -26.22 3.41
CA LYS A 128 -35.34 -26.25 3.16
C LYS A 128 -34.64 -25.07 3.83
N ARG A 129 -34.23 -25.23 5.10
CA ARG A 129 -33.34 -24.28 5.80
C ARG A 129 -32.24 -25.03 6.55
N GLY A 130 -31.23 -25.49 5.82
CA GLY A 130 -30.10 -26.26 6.37
C GLY A 130 -28.79 -26.12 5.60
N ALA A 131 -28.41 -24.91 5.19
CA ALA A 131 -27.05 -24.54 4.78
C ALA A 131 -26.94 -23.02 4.85
N LYS A 132 -25.91 -22.47 5.50
CA LYS A 132 -25.62 -21.02 5.52
C LYS A 132 -25.40 -20.62 4.06
N LYS A 133 -26.42 -20.06 3.41
CA LYS A 133 -26.33 -19.63 2.01
C LYS A 133 -25.21 -18.62 1.94
N GLN A 134 -24.18 -18.92 1.14
CA GLN A 134 -23.09 -18.00 0.88
C GLN A 134 -23.66 -16.63 0.55
N THR A 135 -23.20 -15.59 1.27
CA THR A 135 -23.76 -14.26 1.09
C THR A 135 -23.49 -13.78 -0.34
N GLU A 136 -24.39 -12.99 -0.93
CA GLU A 136 -24.18 -12.44 -2.29
C GLU A 136 -22.86 -11.64 -2.37
N ARG A 137 -22.43 -11.04 -1.25
CA ARG A 137 -21.14 -10.37 -1.11
C ARG A 137 -19.95 -11.33 -1.28
N GLU A 138 -20.01 -12.50 -0.64
CA GLU A 138 -18.97 -13.53 -0.75
C GLU A 138 -18.94 -14.15 -2.14
N LYS A 139 -20.11 -14.42 -2.75
CA LYS A 139 -20.19 -14.91 -4.12
C LYS A 139 -19.57 -13.92 -5.10
N LYS A 140 -19.93 -12.63 -5.00
CA LYS A 140 -19.34 -11.56 -5.82
C LYS A 140 -17.82 -11.52 -5.65
N LYS A 141 -17.32 -11.59 -4.40
CA LYS A 141 -15.88 -11.57 -4.13
C LYS A 141 -15.17 -12.79 -4.73
N LYS A 142 -15.77 -13.99 -4.63
CA LYS A 142 -15.24 -15.21 -5.22
C LYS A 142 -15.16 -15.11 -6.75
N ILE A 143 -16.25 -14.70 -7.41
CA ILE A 143 -16.30 -14.55 -8.87
C ILE A 143 -15.28 -13.52 -9.37
N LEU A 144 -15.14 -12.38 -8.67
CA LEU A 144 -14.16 -11.36 -9.06
C LEU A 144 -12.72 -11.83 -8.86
N ALA A 145 -12.44 -12.61 -7.80
CA ALA A 145 -11.12 -13.20 -7.59
C ALA A 145 -10.78 -14.22 -8.69
N GLU A 146 -11.75 -15.05 -9.09
CA GLU A 146 -11.60 -16.03 -10.18
C GLU A 146 -11.36 -15.38 -11.54
N ARG A 147 -12.03 -14.25 -11.82
CA ARG A 147 -11.82 -13.47 -13.06
C ARG A 147 -10.48 -12.73 -13.09
N ARG A 148 -9.87 -12.47 -11.93
CA ARG A 148 -8.62 -11.70 -11.85
C ARG A 148 -7.43 -12.62 -12.14
N LYS A 149 -6.92 -12.54 -13.37
CA LYS A 149 -5.67 -13.20 -13.74
C LYS A 149 -4.48 -12.48 -13.06
N PRO A 150 -3.57 -13.19 -12.38
CA PRO A 150 -2.38 -12.59 -11.82
C PRO A 150 -1.49 -12.07 -12.95
N LEU A 151 -0.95 -10.87 -12.77
CA LEU A 151 -0.08 -10.20 -13.72
C LEU A 151 1.37 -10.51 -13.32
N ASN A 152 2.10 -11.19 -14.20
CA ASN A 152 3.53 -11.43 -14.01
C ASN A 152 4.28 -10.72 -15.15
N ILE A 153 4.92 -9.59 -14.84
CA ILE A 153 5.61 -8.72 -15.81
C ILE A 153 7.11 -8.57 -15.56
N ASP A 154 7.60 -9.03 -14.40
CA ASP A 154 8.93 -8.69 -13.88
C ASP A 154 10.09 -9.28 -14.70
N HIS A 155 9.81 -10.27 -15.55
CA HIS A 155 10.78 -11.00 -16.34
C HIS A 155 10.51 -10.93 -17.86
N LEU A 156 9.65 -10.00 -18.31
CA LEU A 156 9.35 -9.81 -19.73
C LEU A 156 10.20 -8.68 -20.34
N GLY A 157 10.65 -8.90 -21.58
CA GLY A 157 11.30 -7.89 -22.41
C GLY A 157 10.31 -6.89 -23.01
N GLU A 158 10.81 -5.76 -23.52
CA GLU A 158 10.02 -4.59 -23.93
C GLU A 158 8.87 -4.92 -24.91
N ASP A 159 9.14 -5.70 -25.97
CA ASP A 159 8.14 -6.04 -26.97
C ASP A 159 6.99 -6.86 -26.38
N LYS A 160 7.29 -7.82 -25.51
CA LYS A 160 6.27 -8.63 -24.82
C LYS A 160 5.47 -7.83 -23.80
N VAL A 161 6.08 -6.82 -23.18
CA VAL A 161 5.36 -5.89 -22.31
C VAL A 161 4.37 -5.05 -23.11
N LYS A 162 4.75 -4.57 -24.30
CA LYS A 162 3.84 -3.85 -25.21
C LYS A 162 2.67 -4.72 -25.65
N GLU A 163 2.91 -5.98 -26.02
CA GLU A 163 1.85 -6.94 -26.34
C GLU A 163 0.88 -7.16 -25.17
N LYS A 164 1.42 -7.35 -23.95
CA LYS A 164 0.59 -7.52 -22.74
C LYS A 164 -0.22 -6.28 -22.39
N ALA A 165 0.34 -5.08 -22.59
CA ALA A 165 -0.38 -3.83 -22.40
C ALA A 165 -1.57 -3.73 -23.38
N ASN A 166 -1.36 -4.08 -24.65
CA ASN A 166 -2.42 -4.12 -25.65
C ASN A 166 -3.51 -5.15 -25.33
N GLU A 167 -3.13 -6.35 -24.88
CA GLU A 167 -4.09 -7.39 -24.47
C GLU A 167 -4.97 -6.92 -23.30
N LEU A 168 -4.36 -6.29 -22.29
CA LEU A 168 -5.09 -5.75 -21.13
C LEU A 168 -6.01 -4.58 -21.53
N TRP A 169 -5.56 -3.75 -22.47
CA TRP A 169 -6.37 -2.66 -23.01
C TRP A 169 -7.61 -3.20 -23.75
N GLN A 170 -7.44 -4.19 -24.63
CA GLN A 170 -8.57 -4.83 -25.32
C GLN A 170 -9.54 -5.51 -24.34
N TRP A 171 -9.00 -6.16 -23.30
CA TRP A 171 -9.81 -6.76 -22.24
C TRP A 171 -10.62 -5.70 -21.47
N LEU A 172 -10.01 -4.55 -21.16
CA LEU A 172 -10.71 -3.42 -20.52
C LEU A 172 -11.85 -2.90 -21.41
N MET A 173 -11.59 -2.69 -22.69
CA MET A 173 -12.61 -2.21 -23.64
C MET A 173 -13.81 -3.15 -23.73
N THR A 174 -13.55 -4.47 -23.72
CA THR A 174 -14.62 -5.49 -23.72
C THR A 174 -15.48 -5.39 -22.45
N LEU A 175 -14.86 -5.27 -21.28
CA LEU A 175 -15.58 -5.11 -20.01
C LEU A 175 -16.39 -3.81 -19.94
N GLU A 176 -15.88 -2.72 -20.53
CA GLU A 176 -16.60 -1.45 -20.61
C GLU A 176 -17.83 -1.53 -21.51
N ALA A 177 -17.70 -2.19 -22.67
CA ALA A 177 -18.84 -2.46 -23.56
C ALA A 177 -19.92 -3.30 -22.86
N GLU A 178 -19.55 -4.41 -22.22
CA GLU A 178 -20.50 -5.24 -21.46
C GLU A 178 -21.20 -4.45 -20.34
N LYS A 179 -20.45 -3.61 -19.62
CA LYS A 179 -21.02 -2.75 -18.58
C LYS A 179 -22.03 -1.76 -19.16
N PHE A 180 -21.75 -1.19 -20.32
CA PHE A 180 -22.67 -0.28 -21.01
C PHE A 180 -23.96 -0.99 -21.38
N ASP A 181 -23.89 -2.14 -22.06
CA ASP A 181 -25.07 -2.92 -22.47
C ASP A 181 -25.92 -3.35 -21.28
N LEU A 182 -25.28 -3.79 -20.19
CA LEU A 182 -25.98 -4.13 -18.94
C LEU A 182 -26.66 -2.92 -18.31
N SER A 183 -26.06 -1.74 -18.41
CA SER A 183 -26.63 -0.50 -17.87
C SER A 183 -27.85 -0.06 -18.67
N GLU A 184 -27.79 -0.12 -20.00
CA GLU A 184 -28.93 0.19 -20.88
C GLU A 184 -30.07 -0.83 -20.68
N ARG A 185 -29.75 -2.12 -20.60
CA ARG A 185 -30.73 -3.16 -20.29
C ARG A 185 -31.41 -2.93 -18.95
N LEU A 186 -30.66 -2.53 -17.91
CA LEU A 186 -31.23 -2.22 -16.61
C LEU A 186 -32.16 -1.00 -16.65
N LYS A 187 -31.83 0.04 -17.42
CA LYS A 187 -32.73 1.20 -17.61
C LYS A 187 -34.04 0.76 -18.24
N ARG A 188 -33.99 -0.08 -19.29
CA ARG A 188 -35.19 -0.61 -19.93
C ARG A 188 -36.04 -1.46 -18.98
N GLN A 189 -35.41 -2.37 -18.24
CA GLN A 189 -36.10 -3.19 -17.25
C GLN A 189 -36.78 -2.36 -16.16
N LYS A 190 -36.15 -1.26 -15.71
CA LYS A 190 -36.78 -0.34 -14.75
C LYS A 190 -38.05 0.29 -15.34
N TYR A 191 -38.01 0.73 -16.59
CA TYR A 191 -39.18 1.26 -17.28
C TYR A 191 -40.29 0.22 -17.38
N ASP A 192 -39.96 -0.99 -17.84
CA ASP A 192 -40.94 -2.07 -17.99
C ASP A 192 -41.59 -2.44 -16.64
N VAL A 193 -40.82 -2.47 -15.55
CA VAL A 193 -41.36 -2.73 -14.19
C VAL A 193 -42.30 -1.61 -13.73
N ILE A 194 -41.99 -0.35 -14.01
CA ILE A 194 -42.89 0.78 -13.67
C ILE A 194 -44.19 0.66 -14.45
N TRP A 195 -44.09 0.40 -15.76
CA TRP A 195 -45.24 0.27 -16.63
C TRP A 195 -46.16 -0.88 -16.22
N VAL A 196 -45.60 -2.06 -15.90
CA VAL A 196 -46.37 -3.21 -15.41
C VAL A 196 -47.09 -2.87 -14.10
N ARG A 197 -46.43 -2.17 -13.16
CA ARG A 197 -47.06 -1.73 -11.91
C ARG A 197 -48.22 -0.77 -12.13
N GLU A 198 -48.12 0.14 -13.08
CA GLU A 198 -49.22 1.05 -13.45
C GLU A 198 -50.38 0.28 -14.11
N ALA A 199 -50.07 -0.64 -15.02
CA ALA A 199 -51.09 -1.49 -15.64
C ALA A 199 -51.84 -2.36 -14.59
N ASP A 200 -51.11 -2.93 -13.62
CA ASP A 200 -51.68 -3.73 -12.54
C ASP A 200 -52.60 -2.89 -11.64
N THR A 201 -52.18 -1.68 -11.26
CA THR A 201 -52.99 -0.79 -10.43
C THR A 201 -54.27 -0.34 -11.13
N LEU A 202 -54.21 0.00 -12.42
CA LEU A 202 -55.37 0.32 -13.24
C LEU A 202 -56.31 -0.88 -13.41
N SER A 203 -55.76 -2.08 -13.59
CA SER A 203 -56.53 -3.32 -13.68
C SER A 203 -57.30 -3.60 -12.38
N ILE A 204 -56.64 -3.45 -11.22
CA ILE A 204 -57.26 -3.59 -9.90
C ILE A 204 -58.37 -2.54 -9.72
N PHE A 205 -58.11 -1.29 -10.07
CA PHE A 205 -59.10 -0.22 -9.96
C PHE A 205 -60.33 -0.48 -10.85
N LYS A 206 -60.11 -0.86 -12.11
CA LYS A 206 -61.19 -1.20 -13.05
C LYS A 206 -62.03 -2.38 -12.56
N THR A 207 -61.38 -3.39 -11.97
CA THR A 207 -62.06 -4.54 -11.37
C THR A 207 -62.93 -4.10 -10.20
N ARG A 208 -62.39 -3.29 -9.30
CA ARG A 208 -63.09 -2.80 -8.10
C ARG A 208 -64.23 -1.83 -8.42
N LEU A 209 -64.07 -1.01 -9.45
CA LEU A 209 -65.15 -0.15 -9.94
C LEU A 209 -66.29 -0.98 -10.55
N LYS A 210 -65.94 -2.02 -11.31
CA LYS A 210 -66.93 -2.93 -11.89
C LYS A 210 -67.71 -3.68 -10.82
N THR A 211 -67.06 -4.17 -9.76
CA THR A 211 -67.76 -4.80 -8.62
C THR A 211 -68.64 -3.79 -7.88
N PHE A 212 -68.15 -2.59 -7.61
CA PHE A 212 -68.94 -1.54 -6.94
C PHE A 212 -70.19 -1.13 -7.73
N LEU A 213 -70.06 -0.97 -9.04
CA LEU A 213 -71.20 -0.65 -9.92
C LEU A 213 -72.19 -1.82 -10.01
N PHE A 214 -71.70 -3.07 -10.00
CA PHE A 214 -72.55 -4.26 -9.96
C PHE A 214 -73.35 -4.32 -8.65
N ASP A 215 -72.69 -4.17 -7.49
CA ASP A 215 -73.37 -4.17 -6.18
C ASP A 215 -74.43 -3.05 -6.08
N LYS A 216 -74.15 -1.88 -6.66
CA LYS A 216 -75.11 -0.75 -6.70
C LYS A 216 -76.29 -0.99 -7.64
N ALA A 217 -76.12 -1.76 -8.70
CA ALA A 217 -77.18 -2.03 -9.68
C ALA A 217 -78.11 -3.17 -9.26
N TYR A 218 -77.64 -4.05 -8.35
CA TYR A 218 -78.38 -5.23 -7.87
C TYR A 218 -78.75 -5.16 -6.38
N SER A 219 -78.64 -3.98 -5.76
CA SER A 219 -79.19 -3.64 -4.44
C SER A 219 -80.42 -2.75 -4.59
#